data_AF-A0A3B9N4C6-F1
#
_entry.id   AF-A0A3B9N4C6-F1
#
_cell.length_a   1.000
_cell.length_b   1.000
_cell.length_c   1.000
_cell.angle_alpha   90.00
_cell.angle_beta   90.00
_cell.angle_gamma   90.00
#
_symmetry.space_group_name_H-M   'P 1'
#
loop_
_entity.id
_entity.type
_entity.pdbx_description
1 polymer ?
#
loop_
_entity_poly.entity_id
_entity_poly.type
_entity_poly.pdbx_seq_one_letter_code
_entity_poly.pdbx_strand_id
1 'polypeptide(L)'
;MKDILDIKEVEKIERLENEYDLEKASLLERKLRLMIDENPDLKPIRKKLRDLIKEYEDREWSDFDNITDSQVEESDKAEEIVSYEQRFINKRKDSIRKKLKEYDMTQQDLGVILGHPKTYMSELINGVSQFTLKDLVIIHRILRISLEILIPTFLQSETRDKVRESIRKLNKPKLGLRKTKLV
;
A
#
# COMPACT_ATOMS: atom_id res chain seq x y z
N MET A 1 -7.05 -11.96 2.58
CA MET A 1 -7.01 -11.08 1.39
C MET A 1 -5.66 -11.19 0.72
N LYS A 2 -5.60 -11.26 -0.62
CA LYS A 2 -4.36 -10.94 -1.34
C LYS A 2 -4.31 -9.42 -1.39
N ASP A 3 -3.64 -8.80 -0.44
CA ASP A 3 -3.35 -7.37 -0.55
C ASP A 3 -2.76 -7.13 -1.94
N ILE A 4 -3.26 -6.12 -2.66
CA ILE A 4 -2.60 -5.61 -3.87
C ILE A 4 -1.34 -4.87 -3.40
N LEU A 5 -0.33 -5.66 -3.02
CA LEU A 5 0.91 -5.20 -2.39
C LEU A 5 1.87 -4.65 -3.43
N ASP A 6 1.86 -5.22 -4.62
CA ASP A 6 2.85 -5.00 -5.66
C ASP A 6 2.15 -4.97 -7.02
N ILE A 7 2.57 -4.03 -7.87
CA ILE A 7 2.10 -3.92 -9.24
C ILE A 7 2.18 -5.25 -10.02
N LYS A 8 3.16 -6.11 -9.71
CA LYS A 8 3.33 -7.41 -10.35
C LYS A 8 2.25 -8.42 -9.95
N GLU A 9 1.59 -8.23 -8.81
CA GLU A 9 0.50 -9.09 -8.39
C GLU A 9 -0.81 -8.75 -9.10
N VAL A 10 -0.94 -7.54 -9.68
CA VAL A 10 -2.12 -7.13 -10.45
C VAL A 10 -2.40 -8.08 -11.61
N GLU A 11 -1.37 -8.61 -12.24
CA GLU A 11 -1.52 -9.59 -13.32
C GLU A 11 -2.26 -10.86 -12.87
N LYS A 12 -2.19 -11.21 -11.58
CA LYS A 12 -2.83 -12.39 -11.00
C LYS A 12 -4.21 -12.11 -10.40
N ILE A 13 -4.66 -10.85 -10.40
CA ILE A 13 -5.99 -10.49 -9.92
C ILE A 13 -6.99 -10.81 -11.03
N GLU A 14 -7.97 -11.64 -10.72
CA GLU A 14 -9.05 -11.97 -11.64
C GLU A 14 -10.24 -11.04 -11.44
N ARG A 15 -10.53 -10.65 -10.20
CA ARG A 15 -11.63 -9.75 -9.84
C ARG A 15 -11.34 -9.00 -8.54
N LEU A 16 -12.02 -7.87 -8.34
CA LEU A 16 -12.06 -7.14 -7.05
C LEU A 16 -13.22 -7.69 -6.21
N GLU A 17 -12.98 -7.93 -4.92
CA GLU A 17 -13.94 -8.63 -4.05
C GLU A 17 -14.67 -7.68 -3.08
N ASN A 18 -14.13 -6.50 -2.83
CA ASN A 18 -14.64 -5.57 -1.81
C ASN A 18 -14.17 -4.13 -2.06
N GLU A 19 -14.72 -3.18 -1.30
CA GLU A 19 -14.40 -1.75 -1.37
C GLU A 19 -12.92 -1.44 -1.14
N TYR A 20 -12.24 -2.20 -0.30
CA TYR A 20 -10.81 -2.00 -0.07
C TYR A 20 -9.97 -2.38 -1.30
N ASP A 21 -10.34 -3.46 -2.01
CA ASP A 21 -9.70 -3.83 -3.28
C ASP A 21 -9.96 -2.75 -4.35
N LEU A 22 -11.18 -2.20 -4.41
CA LEU A 22 -11.54 -1.09 -5.29
C LEU A 22 -10.68 0.14 -5.02
N GLU A 23 -10.61 0.61 -3.78
CA GLU A 23 -9.83 1.78 -3.40
C GLU A 23 -8.33 1.61 -3.68
N LYS A 24 -7.79 0.43 -3.41
CA LYS A 24 -6.40 0.08 -3.75
C LYS A 24 -6.16 0.09 -5.26
N ALA A 25 -7.04 -0.54 -6.03
CA ALA A 25 -6.93 -0.59 -7.48
C ALA A 25 -6.99 0.81 -8.09
N SER A 26 -7.94 1.63 -7.63
CA SER A 26 -8.12 3.03 -8.04
C SER A 26 -6.91 3.89 -7.70
N LEU A 27 -6.35 3.75 -6.49
CA LEU A 27 -5.12 4.43 -6.10
C LEU A 27 -3.93 4.03 -6.99
N LEU A 28 -3.78 2.73 -7.25
CA LEU A 28 -2.70 2.20 -8.07
C LEU A 28 -2.82 2.68 -9.52
N GLU A 29 -4.02 2.64 -10.12
CA GLU A 29 -4.29 3.14 -11.47
C GLU A 29 -3.81 4.60 -11.63
N ARG A 30 -4.13 5.45 -10.64
CA ARG A 30 -3.73 6.87 -10.63
C ARG A 30 -2.22 7.03 -10.56
N LYS A 31 -1.52 6.20 -9.78
CA LYS A 31 -0.05 6.21 -9.70
C LYS A 31 0.58 5.77 -11.03
N LEU A 32 0.08 4.68 -11.63
CA LEU A 32 0.59 4.19 -12.91
C LEU A 32 0.42 5.23 -14.02
N ARG A 33 -0.68 5.98 -14.03
CA ARG A 33 -0.90 7.07 -14.99
C ARG A 33 0.26 8.06 -15.00
N LEU A 34 0.81 8.42 -13.84
CA LEU A 34 1.92 9.38 -13.73
C LEU A 34 3.28 8.78 -14.11
N MET A 35 3.40 7.45 -14.12
CA MET A 35 4.67 6.75 -14.34
C MET A 35 4.82 6.20 -15.77
N ILE A 36 3.74 6.14 -16.54
CA ILE A 36 3.73 5.57 -17.91
C ILE A 36 4.66 6.32 -18.87
N ASP A 37 4.85 7.63 -18.67
CA ASP A 37 5.75 8.41 -19.52
C ASP A 37 7.21 7.98 -19.33
N GLU A 38 7.57 7.58 -18.10
CA GLU A 38 8.91 7.08 -17.76
C GLU A 38 9.06 5.56 -17.98
N ASN A 39 7.96 4.81 -17.87
CA ASN A 39 7.92 3.36 -18.03
C ASN A 39 6.67 2.92 -18.83
N PRO A 40 6.77 2.85 -20.18
CA PRO A 40 5.65 2.46 -21.04
C PRO A 40 5.12 1.03 -20.80
N ASP A 41 5.92 0.14 -20.20
CA ASP A 41 5.52 -1.25 -19.91
C ASP A 41 4.43 -1.34 -18.84
N LEU A 42 4.13 -0.23 -18.16
CA LEU A 42 3.04 -0.14 -17.19
C LEU A 42 1.65 0.00 -17.84
N LYS A 43 1.57 0.29 -19.15
CA LYS A 43 0.31 0.51 -19.88
C LYS A 43 -0.64 -0.70 -19.81
N PRO A 44 -0.22 -1.95 -20.05
CA PRO A 44 -1.10 -3.12 -19.98
C PRO A 44 -1.66 -3.32 -18.57
N ILE A 45 -0.83 -3.15 -17.54
CA ILE A 45 -1.23 -3.29 -16.14
C ILE A 45 -2.28 -2.24 -15.78
N ARG A 46 -2.05 -0.98 -16.17
CA ARG A 46 -3.02 0.10 -15.95
C ARG A 46 -4.35 -0.17 -16.66
N LYS A 47 -4.32 -0.70 -17.88
CA LYS A 47 -5.55 -1.08 -18.60
C LYS A 47 -6.31 -2.16 -17.81
N LYS A 48 -5.62 -3.21 -17.37
CA LYS A 48 -6.22 -4.26 -16.56
C LYS A 48 -6.87 -3.71 -15.28
N LEU A 49 -6.22 -2.79 -14.56
CA LEU A 49 -6.82 -2.14 -13.39
C LEU A 49 -8.11 -1.39 -13.73
N ARG A 50 -8.13 -0.66 -14.85
CA ARG A 50 -9.36 0.04 -15.29
C ARG A 50 -10.49 -0.92 -15.59
N ASP A 51 -10.18 -2.04 -16.24
CA ASP A 51 -11.17 -3.06 -16.58
C ASP A 51 -11.74 -3.69 -15.28
N LEU A 52 -10.87 -4.01 -14.31
CA LEU A 52 -11.26 -4.54 -12.99
C LEU A 52 -12.10 -3.55 -12.15
N ILE A 53 -11.70 -2.28 -12.13
CA ILE A 53 -12.42 -1.21 -11.42
C ILE A 53 -13.82 -1.07 -12.02
N LYS A 54 -13.89 -0.96 -13.35
CA LYS A 54 -15.16 -0.81 -14.05
C LYS A 54 -16.08 -2.02 -13.79
N GLU A 55 -15.57 -3.24 -13.86
CA GLU A 55 -16.36 -4.45 -13.60
C GLU A 55 -16.97 -4.43 -12.19
N TYR A 56 -16.21 -3.99 -11.18
CA TYR A 56 -16.70 -3.88 -9.81
C TYR A 56 -17.74 -2.77 -9.66
N GLU A 57 -17.46 -1.58 -10.19
CA GLU A 57 -18.40 -0.44 -10.17
C GLU A 57 -19.72 -0.79 -10.88
N ASP A 58 -19.65 -1.46 -12.04
CA ASP A 58 -20.83 -1.92 -12.78
C ASP A 58 -21.65 -2.94 -11.97
N ARG A 59 -21.00 -3.74 -11.10
CA ARG A 59 -21.66 -4.78 -10.30
C ARG A 59 -22.28 -4.26 -9.01
N GLU A 60 -21.56 -3.42 -8.27
CA GLU A 60 -21.92 -3.02 -6.90
C GLU A 60 -22.51 -1.59 -6.83
N TRP A 61 -22.21 -0.73 -7.82
CA TRP A 61 -22.51 0.71 -7.76
C TRP A 61 -23.33 1.26 -8.94
N SER A 62 -23.74 0.41 -9.90
CA SER A 62 -24.48 0.85 -11.09
C SER A 62 -25.96 1.16 -10.81
N ASP A 63 -26.55 0.52 -9.81
CA ASP A 63 -27.96 0.67 -9.44
C ASP A 63 -28.14 1.68 -8.30
N PHE A 64 -28.12 2.97 -8.67
CA PHE A 64 -28.18 4.09 -7.73
C PHE A 64 -29.43 4.09 -6.84
N ASP A 65 -30.54 3.49 -7.28
CA ASP A 65 -31.80 3.47 -6.53
C ASP A 65 -31.77 2.44 -5.37
N ASN A 66 -30.83 1.48 -5.40
CA ASN A 66 -30.73 0.38 -4.43
C ASN A 66 -29.44 0.40 -3.57
N ILE A 67 -28.67 1.49 -3.61
CA ILE A 67 -27.49 1.65 -2.75
C ILE A 67 -27.93 1.76 -1.29
N THR A 68 -27.34 0.93 -0.42
CA THR A 68 -27.64 0.94 1.02
C THR A 68 -26.67 1.81 1.81
N ASP A 69 -27.11 2.34 2.96
CA ASP A 69 -26.25 3.07 3.89
C ASP A 69 -25.04 2.23 4.35
N SER A 70 -25.24 0.91 4.53
CA SER A 70 -24.15 0.00 4.91
C SER A 70 -23.06 -0.06 3.84
N GLN A 71 -23.44 -0.04 2.57
CA GLN A 71 -22.49 -0.06 1.45
C GLN A 71 -21.67 1.23 1.40
N VAL A 72 -22.32 2.38 1.62
CA VAL A 72 -21.63 3.68 1.74
C VAL A 72 -20.65 3.67 2.92
N GLU A 73 -21.07 3.17 4.09
CA GLU A 73 -20.19 3.06 5.24
C GLU A 73 -18.98 2.14 5.01
N GLU A 74 -19.15 1.05 4.26
CA GLU A 74 -18.04 0.16 3.89
C GLU A 74 -17.05 0.85 2.96
N SER A 75 -17.55 1.65 2.01
CA SER A 75 -16.73 2.46 1.12
C SER A 75 -15.94 3.52 1.88
N ASP A 76 -16.59 4.27 2.77
CA ASP A 76 -15.93 5.28 3.63
C ASP A 76 -14.82 4.67 4.49
N LYS A 77 -15.07 3.48 5.08
CA LYS A 77 -14.07 2.74 5.87
C LYS A 77 -12.89 2.30 5.00
N ALA A 78 -13.14 1.82 3.79
CA ALA A 78 -12.10 1.43 2.85
C ALA A 78 -11.22 2.63 2.45
N GLU A 79 -11.84 3.77 2.13
CA GLU A 79 -11.13 5.01 1.80
C GLU A 79 -10.24 5.46 2.97
N GLU A 80 -10.76 5.45 4.20
CA GLU A 80 -9.99 5.86 5.38
C GLU A 80 -8.73 4.99 5.57
N ILE A 81 -8.87 3.67 5.42
CA ILE A 81 -7.76 2.71 5.53
C ILE A 81 -6.71 3.02 4.46
N VAL A 82 -7.10 3.11 3.19
CA VAL A 82 -6.19 3.36 2.07
C VAL A 82 -5.50 4.72 2.20
N SER A 83 -6.23 5.74 2.66
CA SER A 83 -5.70 7.08 2.96
C SER A 83 -4.62 7.03 4.05
N TYR A 84 -4.85 6.26 5.11
CA TYR A 84 -3.86 6.07 6.18
C TYR A 84 -2.58 5.39 5.68
N GLU A 85 -2.69 4.35 4.88
CA GLU A 85 -1.54 3.68 4.27
C GLU A 85 -0.77 4.62 3.33
N GLN A 86 -1.49 5.44 2.55
CA GLN A 86 -0.87 6.42 1.67
C GLN A 86 -0.11 7.49 2.47
N ARG A 87 -0.66 7.94 3.61
CA ARG A 87 0.06 8.83 4.54
C ARG A 87 1.34 8.18 5.06
N PHE A 88 1.30 6.90 5.40
CA PHE A 88 2.49 6.16 5.82
C PHE A 88 3.56 6.11 4.71
N ILE A 89 3.17 5.74 3.48
CA ILE A 89 4.08 5.69 2.32
C ILE A 89 4.69 7.07 2.06
N ASN A 90 3.90 8.14 2.10
CA ASN A 90 4.38 9.50 1.90
C ASN A 90 5.38 9.92 3.00
N LYS A 91 5.07 9.64 4.27
CA LYS A 91 5.98 9.93 5.39
C LYS A 91 7.32 9.20 5.23
N ARG A 92 7.29 7.93 4.82
CA ARG A 92 8.50 7.13 4.54
C ARG A 92 9.30 7.76 3.41
N LYS A 93 8.65 8.06 2.28
CA LYS A 93 9.24 8.70 1.10
C LYS A 93 9.92 10.02 1.45
N ASP A 94 9.25 10.87 2.23
CA ASP A 94 9.80 12.16 2.64
C ASP A 94 10.99 12.01 3.59
N SER A 95 10.92 11.05 4.51
CA SER A 95 12.03 10.75 5.43
C SER A 95 13.28 10.25 4.70
N ILE A 96 13.09 9.35 3.72
CA ILE A 96 14.17 8.87 2.85
C ILE A 96 14.75 10.04 2.05
N ARG A 97 13.91 10.81 1.35
CA ARG A 97 14.35 11.95 0.54
C ARG A 97 15.12 13.00 1.35
N LYS A 98 14.66 13.29 2.57
CA LYS A 98 15.35 14.21 3.47
C LYS A 98 16.75 13.70 3.80
N LYS A 99 16.89 12.42 4.17
CA LYS A 99 18.20 11.83 4.46
C LYS A 99 19.11 11.75 3.25
N LEU A 100 18.58 11.43 2.07
CA LEU A 100 19.39 11.45 0.85
C LEU A 100 19.99 12.85 0.60
N LYS A 101 19.19 13.92 0.76
CA LYS A 101 19.70 15.30 0.65
C LYS A 101 20.78 15.62 1.69
N GLU A 102 20.64 15.14 2.93
CA GLU A 102 21.65 15.35 3.98
C GLU A 102 23.02 14.71 3.63
N TYR A 103 23.02 13.66 2.81
CA TYR A 103 24.23 12.97 2.34
C TYR A 103 24.65 13.35 0.92
N ASP A 104 24.02 14.37 0.31
CA ASP A 104 24.22 14.74 -1.10
C ASP A 104 24.02 13.56 -2.09
N MET A 105 23.06 12.69 -1.77
CA MET A 105 22.73 11.51 -2.56
C MET A 105 21.43 11.72 -3.34
N THR A 106 21.38 11.13 -4.53
CA THR A 106 20.17 11.02 -5.34
C THR A 106 19.43 9.71 -5.06
N GLN A 107 18.21 9.57 -5.60
CA GLN A 107 17.50 8.29 -5.58
C GLN A 107 18.22 7.20 -6.41
N GLN A 108 19.00 7.60 -7.42
CA GLN A 108 19.77 6.66 -8.24
C GLN A 108 20.93 6.07 -7.44
N ASP A 109 21.60 6.88 -6.62
CA ASP A 109 22.69 6.42 -5.75
C ASP A 109 22.18 5.42 -4.71
N LEU A 110 21.00 5.69 -4.13
CA LEU A 110 20.33 4.71 -3.28
C LEU A 110 19.99 3.43 -4.05
N GLY A 111 19.56 3.55 -5.30
CA GLY A 111 19.34 2.40 -6.19
C GLY A 111 20.57 1.54 -6.38
N VAL A 112 21.74 2.15 -6.63
CA VAL A 112 23.02 1.44 -6.75
C VAL A 112 23.35 0.66 -5.49
N ILE A 113 23.15 1.26 -4.31
CA ILE A 113 23.41 0.62 -3.01
C ILE A 113 22.46 -0.57 -2.78
N LEU A 114 21.19 -0.43 -3.14
CA LEU A 114 20.19 -1.49 -2.97
C LEU A 114 20.27 -2.56 -4.08
N GLY A 115 20.99 -2.29 -5.17
CA GLY A 115 21.10 -3.17 -6.33
C GLY A 115 19.87 -3.13 -7.25
N HIS A 116 19.18 -1.98 -7.30
CA HIS A 116 17.94 -1.79 -8.06
C HIS A 116 18.13 -0.80 -9.23
N PRO A 117 17.52 -1.06 -10.40
CA PRO A 117 17.55 -0.13 -11.52
C PRO A 117 16.74 1.14 -11.22
N LYS A 118 17.03 2.22 -11.95
CA LYS A 118 16.38 3.54 -11.78
C LYS A 118 14.85 3.46 -11.82
N THR A 119 14.29 2.73 -12.79
CA THR A 119 12.85 2.58 -12.97
C THR A 119 12.21 1.90 -11.75
N TYR A 120 12.78 0.79 -11.30
CA TYR A 120 12.30 0.07 -10.12
C TYR A 120 12.43 0.90 -8.84
N MET A 121 13.50 1.69 -8.70
CA MET A 121 13.61 2.64 -7.58
C MET A 121 12.49 3.68 -7.55
N SER A 122 12.05 4.18 -8.70
CA SER A 122 10.90 5.10 -8.78
C SER A 122 9.63 4.40 -8.28
N GLU A 123 9.40 3.15 -8.67
CA GLU A 123 8.26 2.35 -8.21
C GLU A 123 8.27 2.14 -6.69
N LEU A 124 9.44 1.79 -6.13
CA LEU A 124 9.63 1.59 -4.69
C LEU A 124 9.38 2.86 -3.87
N ILE A 125 9.95 3.99 -4.30
CA ILE A 125 9.82 5.28 -3.62
C ILE A 125 8.37 5.79 -3.67
N ASN A 126 7.66 5.56 -4.79
CA ASN A 126 6.26 5.97 -4.94
C ASN A 126 5.25 4.97 -4.33
N GLY A 127 5.73 3.82 -3.83
CA GLY A 127 4.90 2.78 -3.22
C GLY A 127 3.94 2.14 -4.21
N VAL A 128 4.40 1.95 -5.46
CA VAL A 128 3.79 1.09 -6.48
C VAL A 128 4.34 -0.33 -6.33
N SER A 129 5.63 -0.42 -6.01
CA SER A 129 6.33 -1.65 -5.63
C SER A 129 6.76 -1.55 -4.16
N GLN A 130 7.00 -2.69 -3.50
CA GLN A 130 7.39 -2.71 -2.09
C GLN A 130 8.89 -2.89 -1.90
N PHE A 131 9.44 -2.13 -0.95
CA PHE A 131 10.76 -2.44 -0.44
C PHE A 131 10.75 -3.80 0.25
N THR A 132 11.73 -4.64 -0.06
CA THR A 132 11.95 -5.87 0.69
C THR A 132 12.44 -5.54 2.10
N LEU A 133 12.31 -6.49 3.04
CA LEU A 133 12.87 -6.31 4.38
C LEU A 133 14.39 -6.04 4.31
N LYS A 134 15.11 -6.69 3.39
CA LYS A 134 16.54 -6.45 3.16
C LYS A 134 16.78 -4.98 2.79
N ASP A 135 16.01 -4.43 1.85
CA ASP A 135 16.13 -3.03 1.45
C ASP A 135 15.90 -2.09 2.63
N LEU A 136 14.84 -2.34 3.41
CA LEU A 136 14.47 -1.54 4.58
C LEU A 136 15.55 -1.57 5.66
N VAL A 137 16.18 -2.73 5.89
CA VAL A 137 17.30 -2.88 6.81
C VAL A 137 18.52 -2.09 6.31
N ILE A 138 18.85 -2.15 5.02
CA ILE A 138 19.95 -1.37 4.44
C ILE A 138 19.69 0.13 4.59
N ILE A 139 18.49 0.60 4.23
CA ILE A 139 18.06 2.00 4.39
C ILE A 139 18.19 2.44 5.85
N HIS A 140 17.70 1.63 6.79
CA HIS A 140 17.82 1.89 8.22
C HIS A 140 19.28 2.09 8.63
N ARG A 141 20.17 1.19 8.21
CA ARG A 141 21.59 1.19 8.62
C ARG A 141 22.39 2.34 8.00
N ILE A 142 22.13 2.67 6.74
CA ILE A 142 22.89 3.68 5.99
C ILE A 142 22.35 5.08 6.27
N LEU A 143 21.03 5.28 6.15
CA LEU A 143 20.40 6.59 6.32
C LEU A 143 20.06 6.93 7.78
N ARG A 144 20.25 5.98 8.71
CA ARG A 144 19.94 6.12 10.14
C ARG A 144 18.49 6.53 10.40
N ILE A 145 17.56 5.96 9.63
CA ILE A 145 16.11 6.17 9.78
C ILE A 145 15.55 5.07 10.67
N SER A 146 14.73 5.41 11.67
CA SER A 146 14.07 4.42 12.52
C SER A 146 13.21 3.45 11.70
N LEU A 147 13.26 2.14 12.02
CA LEU A 147 12.46 1.12 11.32
C LEU A 147 10.96 1.39 11.42
N GLU A 148 10.49 2.05 12.48
CA GLU A 148 9.08 2.42 12.65
C GLU A 148 8.57 3.44 11.60
N ILE A 149 9.49 4.17 10.95
CA ILE A 149 9.20 5.08 9.84
C ILE A 149 9.20 4.32 8.51
N LEU A 150 9.97 3.22 8.43
CA LEU A 150 10.19 2.46 7.21
C LEU A 150 9.18 1.32 7.02
N ILE A 151 8.73 0.73 8.14
CA ILE A 151 7.85 -0.44 8.19
C ILE A 151 6.51 -0.04 8.83
N PRO A 152 5.36 -0.42 8.21
CA PRO A 152 4.06 -0.19 8.83
C PRO A 152 3.94 -1.02 10.11
N THR A 153 3.55 -0.38 11.21
CA THR A 153 3.37 -1.02 12.53
C THR A 153 1.90 -1.15 12.94
N PHE A 154 0.99 -0.90 11.99
CA PHE A 154 -0.44 -1.09 12.15
C PHE A 154 -0.89 -2.46 11.63
N LEU A 155 -2.04 -2.92 12.10
CA LEU A 155 -2.69 -4.13 11.63
C LEU A 155 -4.00 -3.72 10.95
N GLN A 156 -4.29 -4.29 9.79
CA GLN A 156 -5.63 -4.18 9.18
C GLN A 156 -6.70 -4.73 10.14
N SER A 157 -7.91 -4.19 10.04
CA SER A 157 -9.05 -4.51 10.92
C SER A 157 -9.29 -6.01 11.06
N GLU A 158 -9.37 -6.74 9.94
CA GLU A 158 -9.62 -8.18 9.92
C GLU A 158 -8.51 -8.96 10.68
N THR A 159 -7.25 -8.65 10.41
CA THR A 159 -6.10 -9.30 11.07
C THR A 159 -6.06 -8.93 12.56
N ARG A 160 -6.31 -7.67 12.89
CA ARG A 160 -6.38 -7.16 14.26
C ARG A 160 -7.45 -7.91 15.07
N ASP A 161 -8.62 -8.13 14.48
CA ASP A 161 -9.74 -8.80 15.15
C ASP A 161 -9.51 -10.31 15.29
N LYS A 162 -8.96 -10.97 14.27
CA LYS A 162 -8.49 -12.37 14.35
C LYS A 162 -7.45 -12.56 15.46
N VAL A 163 -6.49 -11.64 15.57
CA VAL A 163 -5.46 -11.67 16.62
C VAL A 163 -6.09 -11.43 18.00
N ARG A 164 -7.01 -10.47 18.15
CA ARG A 164 -7.74 -10.25 19.41
C ARG A 164 -8.52 -11.48 19.85
N GLU A 165 -9.23 -12.12 18.94
CA GLU A 165 -9.98 -13.35 19.23
C GLU A 165 -9.05 -14.47 19.68
N SER A 166 -7.91 -14.63 19.00
CA SER A 166 -6.89 -15.62 19.37
C SER A 166 -6.30 -15.33 20.76
N ILE A 167 -6.00 -14.07 21.08
CA ILE A 167 -5.52 -13.67 22.42
C ILE A 167 -6.58 -13.98 23.50
N ARG A 168 -7.86 -13.71 23.22
CA ARG A 168 -8.97 -14.07 24.13
C ARG A 168 -9.03 -15.57 24.37
N LYS A 169 -8.89 -16.39 23.33
CA LYS A 169 -8.87 -17.86 23.43
C LYS A 169 -7.68 -18.38 24.25
N LEU A 170 -6.51 -17.75 24.15
CA LEU A 170 -5.32 -18.13 24.90
C LEU A 170 -5.42 -17.80 26.40
N ASN A 171 -6.34 -16.90 26.79
CA ASN A 171 -6.61 -16.48 28.16
C ASN A 171 -5.33 -16.15 28.97
N LYS A 172 -4.40 -15.40 28.35
CA LYS A 172 -3.17 -14.94 28.99
C LYS A 172 -3.31 -13.46 29.38
N PRO A 173 -3.51 -13.12 30.66
CA PRO A 173 -3.86 -11.75 31.09
C PRO A 173 -2.77 -10.71 30.83
N LYS A 174 -1.51 -11.13 30.64
CA LYS A 174 -0.39 -10.24 30.31
C LYS A 174 -0.22 -9.99 28.80
N LEU A 175 -0.93 -10.75 27.96
CA LEU A 175 -0.84 -10.68 26.50
C LEU A 175 -1.99 -9.84 25.97
N GLY A 176 -1.67 -8.79 25.22
CA GLY A 176 -2.66 -7.92 24.60
C GLY A 176 -2.04 -7.06 23.52
N LEU A 177 -2.85 -6.69 22.53
CA LEU A 177 -2.44 -5.69 21.54
C LEU A 177 -2.32 -4.33 22.23
N ARG A 178 -1.13 -3.75 22.22
CA ARG A 178 -0.92 -2.37 22.66
C ARG A 178 -1.67 -1.45 21.72
N LYS A 179 -2.21 -0.34 22.24
CA LYS A 179 -2.80 0.71 21.41
C LYS A 179 -1.69 1.35 20.58
N THR A 180 -1.59 0.97 19.31
CA THR A 180 -0.89 1.78 18.31
C THR A 180 -1.84 2.88 17.82
N LYS A 181 -1.32 4.07 17.54
CA LYS A 181 -2.11 5.16 16.95
C LYS A 181 -2.49 4.77 15.51
N LEU A 182 -3.70 4.24 15.30
CA LEU A 182 -4.76 4.71 14.39
C LEU A 182 -5.68 3.57 13.85
N VAL A 183 -6.97 3.93 13.79
CA VAL A 183 -8.24 3.28 13.34
C VAL A 183 -8.52 1.85 13.83
#